data_AF-A0A6B3C995-F1
#
_entry.id   AF-A0A6B3C995-F1
#
_cell.length_a   1.000
_cell.length_b   1.000
_cell.length_c   1.000
_cell.angle_alpha   90.00
_cell.angle_beta   90.00
_cell.angle_gamma   90.00
#
_symmetry.space_group_name_H-M   'P 1'
#
loop_
_entity.id
_entity.type
_entity.pdbx_description
1 polymer ?
#
loop_
_entity_poly.entity_id
_entity_poly.type
_entity_poly.pdbx_seq_one_letter_code
_entity_poly.pdbx_strand_id
1 'polypeptide(L)'
;IVFNEEQGSYLAGVAAAKVTKTKTVGFIGGVETPLIKKFEAGYIQGVKDTDPSVNVLPQYLTQPPNFDGFSKPDLGKAAAQGQLDKKADVIYSAAGLAGSGAIEATAAKGKWAIGVDSDQYNQAGLAKYKDSILTSVTK
;
A
#
# COMPACT_ATOMS: atom_id res chain seq x y z
N ILE A 1 12.40 15.99 12.41
CA ILE A 1 12.37 14.58 12.84
C ILE A 1 12.46 13.73 11.57
N VAL A 2 13.31 12.70 11.57
CA VAL A 2 13.48 11.74 10.46
C VAL A 2 12.95 10.41 10.95
N PHE A 3 12.13 9.71 10.16
CA PHE A 3 11.69 8.36 10.45
C PHE A 3 12.48 7.38 9.58
N ASN A 4 12.50 6.11 9.97
CA ASN A 4 13.07 5.01 9.18
C ASN A 4 11.92 4.26 8.51
N GLU A 5 11.31 4.89 7.52
CA GLU A 5 10.07 4.39 6.91
C GLU A 5 10.24 2.98 6.30
N GLU A 6 11.44 2.69 5.81
CA GLU A 6 11.81 1.38 5.29
C GLU A 6 11.69 0.24 6.33
N GLN A 7 11.90 0.50 7.62
CA GLN A 7 11.84 -0.54 8.67
C GLN A 7 10.39 -0.97 8.94
N GLY A 8 9.46 -0.01 8.99
CA GLY A 8 8.04 -0.30 9.10
C GLY A 8 7.50 -0.97 7.85
N SER A 9 7.90 -0.48 6.67
CA SER A 9 7.53 -1.09 5.39
C SER A 9 8.04 -2.52 5.23
N TYR A 10 9.22 -2.84 5.78
CA TYR A 10 9.73 -4.21 5.79
C TYR A 10 8.72 -5.16 6.44
N LEU A 11 8.19 -4.80 7.61
CA LEU A 11 7.20 -5.62 8.32
C LEU A 11 5.89 -5.73 7.54
N ALA A 12 5.46 -4.68 6.85
CA ALA A 12 4.33 -4.75 5.93
C ALA A 12 4.59 -5.73 4.78
N GLY A 13 5.82 -5.77 4.24
CA GLY A 13 6.23 -6.71 3.20
C GLY A 13 6.18 -8.16 3.67
N VAL A 14 6.68 -8.42 4.88
CA VAL A 14 6.59 -9.74 5.53
C VAL A 14 5.13 -10.17 5.68
N ALA A 15 4.27 -9.29 6.21
CA ALA A 15 2.85 -9.57 6.38
C ALA A 15 2.17 -9.89 5.04
N ALA A 16 2.41 -9.07 4.01
CA ALA A 16 1.85 -9.26 2.68
C ALA A 16 2.26 -10.61 2.06
N ALA A 17 3.55 -10.96 2.14
CA ALA A 17 4.07 -12.23 1.61
C ALA A 17 3.51 -13.46 2.35
N LYS A 18 3.21 -13.34 3.65
CA LYS A 18 2.60 -14.43 4.44
C LYS A 18 1.12 -14.66 4.11
N VAL A 19 0.36 -13.63 3.76
CA VAL A 19 -1.09 -13.74 3.55
C VAL A 19 -1.51 -13.83 2.09
N THR A 20 -0.65 -13.41 1.14
CA THR A 20 -0.95 -13.51 -0.29
C THR A 20 -1.20 -14.96 -0.70
N LYS A 21 -2.25 -15.15 -1.49
CA LYS A 21 -2.66 -16.42 -2.10
C LYS A 21 -2.30 -16.46 -3.58
N THR A 22 -2.22 -15.31 -4.24
CA THR A 22 -1.90 -15.21 -5.68
C THR A 22 -0.41 -15.12 -5.96
N LYS A 23 0.43 -14.89 -4.94
CA LYS A 23 1.86 -14.57 -5.09
C LYS A 23 2.10 -13.28 -5.88
N THR A 24 1.10 -12.41 -5.96
CA THR A 24 1.23 -11.06 -6.51
C THR A 24 0.72 -10.08 -5.47
N VAL A 25 1.53 -9.10 -5.11
CA VAL A 25 1.18 -8.04 -4.17
C VAL A 25 1.48 -6.67 -4.77
N GLY A 26 0.80 -5.66 -4.26
CA GLY A 26 0.82 -4.30 -4.78
C GLY A 26 1.51 -3.31 -3.85
N PHE A 27 2.20 -2.33 -4.44
CA PHE A 27 2.65 -1.12 -3.76
C PHE A 27 2.16 0.10 -4.54
N ILE A 28 1.55 1.07 -3.84
CA ILE A 28 1.09 2.34 -4.40
C ILE A 28 1.74 3.47 -3.60
N GLY A 29 2.69 4.16 -4.23
CA GLY A 29 3.25 5.40 -3.73
C GLY A 29 2.47 6.62 -4.20
N GLY A 30 2.24 7.60 -3.33
CA GLY A 30 1.53 8.83 -3.73
C GLY A 30 2.31 9.61 -4.79
N VAL A 31 3.48 10.12 -4.42
CA VAL A 31 4.35 10.90 -5.33
C VAL A 31 5.74 10.28 -5.34
N GLU A 32 6.33 10.14 -6.53
CA GLU A 32 7.68 9.58 -6.67
C GLU A 32 8.74 10.54 -6.10
N THR A 33 9.09 10.30 -4.84
CA THR A 33 10.08 11.07 -4.08
C THR A 33 11.04 10.11 -3.38
N PRO A 34 12.24 10.58 -2.97
CA PRO A 34 13.17 9.74 -2.20
C PRO A 34 12.54 9.15 -0.93
N LEU A 35 11.63 9.89 -0.29
CA LEU A 35 10.89 9.41 0.88
C LEU A 35 10.01 8.21 0.55
N ILE A 36 9.16 8.31 -0.49
CA ILE A 36 8.27 7.19 -0.86
C ILE A 36 9.06 5.99 -1.40
N LYS A 37 10.22 6.22 -2.03
CA LYS A 37 11.14 5.14 -2.42
C LYS A 37 11.68 4.33 -1.23
N LYS A 38 11.83 4.93 -0.04
CA LYS A 38 12.18 4.16 1.17
C LYS A 38 11.06 3.20 1.57
N PHE A 39 9.81 3.67 1.53
CA PHE A 39 8.66 2.81 1.80
C PHE A 39 8.59 1.65 0.81
N GLU A 40 8.80 1.92 -0.49
CA GLU A 40 8.86 0.91 -1.54
C GLU A 40 9.98 -0.11 -1.27
N ALA A 41 11.21 0.38 -1.04
CA ALA A 41 12.38 -0.47 -0.86
C ALA A 41 12.24 -1.40 0.35
N GLY A 42 11.77 -0.87 1.49
CA GLY A 42 11.51 -1.68 2.69
C GLY A 42 10.47 -2.77 2.40
N TYR A 43 9.36 -2.40 1.76
CA TYR A 43 8.28 -3.34 1.44
C TYR A 43 8.75 -4.45 0.50
N ILE A 44 9.44 -4.11 -0.58
CA ILE A 44 10.00 -5.09 -1.53
C ILE A 44 10.98 -6.02 -0.81
N GLN A 45 11.87 -5.49 0.02
CA GLN A 45 12.84 -6.30 0.76
C GLN A 45 12.13 -7.28 1.70
N GLY A 46 11.15 -6.82 2.48
CA GLY A 46 10.39 -7.68 3.39
C GLY A 46 9.60 -8.78 2.68
N VAL A 47 9.03 -8.47 1.50
CA VAL A 47 8.39 -9.48 0.64
C VAL A 47 9.42 -10.51 0.20
N LYS A 48 10.56 -10.08 -0.35
CA LYS A 48 11.57 -10.97 -0.95
C LYS A 48 12.29 -11.85 0.07
N ASP A 49 12.57 -11.33 1.27
CA ASP A 49 13.16 -12.11 2.35
C ASP A 49 12.19 -13.18 2.89
N THR A 50 10.88 -12.90 2.83
CA THR A 50 9.85 -13.82 3.33
C THR A 50 9.50 -14.88 2.30
N ASP A 51 9.35 -14.49 1.05
CA ASP A 51 9.08 -15.38 -0.07
C ASP A 51 9.55 -14.74 -1.40
N PRO A 52 10.70 -15.18 -1.95
CA PRO A 52 11.26 -14.57 -3.16
C PRO A 52 10.41 -14.82 -4.42
N SER A 53 9.48 -15.79 -4.40
CA SER A 53 8.57 -16.09 -5.50
C SER A 53 7.43 -15.07 -5.65
N VAL A 54 7.14 -14.30 -4.60
CA VAL A 54 6.10 -13.27 -4.63
C VAL A 54 6.54 -12.11 -5.52
N ASN A 55 5.69 -11.74 -6.48
CA ASN A 55 5.89 -10.59 -7.36
C ASN A 55 5.29 -9.31 -6.74
N VAL A 56 6.03 -8.21 -6.76
CA VAL A 56 5.57 -6.91 -6.27
C VAL A 56 5.28 -6.00 -7.47
N LEU A 57 4.13 -5.36 -7.48
CA LEU A 57 3.73 -4.37 -8.49
C LEU A 57 3.86 -2.95 -7.90
N PRO A 58 5.02 -2.28 -8.06
CA PRO A 58 5.15 -0.89 -7.66
C PRO A 58 4.50 0.05 -8.67
N GLN A 59 3.82 1.08 -8.17
CA GLN A 59 3.26 2.16 -8.97
C GLN A 59 3.26 3.46 -8.16
N TYR A 60 3.59 4.56 -8.82
CA TYR A 60 3.44 5.92 -8.28
C TYR A 60 2.24 6.60 -8.93
N LEU A 61 1.43 7.33 -8.15
CA LEU A 61 0.25 8.02 -8.68
C LEU A 61 0.64 9.27 -9.47
N THR A 62 1.61 10.04 -8.97
CA THR A 62 2.16 11.21 -9.66
C THR A 62 3.67 11.33 -9.44
N GLN A 63 4.30 12.30 -10.13
CA GLN A 63 5.69 12.69 -9.94
C GLN A 63 5.81 14.21 -9.77
N PRO A 64 6.84 14.73 -9.09
CA PRO A 64 7.07 16.17 -8.99
C PRO A 64 7.15 16.84 -10.37
N PRO A 65 6.60 18.07 -10.52
CA PRO A 65 6.06 18.94 -9.48
C PRO A 65 4.59 18.66 -9.10
N ASN A 66 3.96 17.59 -9.61
CA ASN A 66 2.58 17.25 -9.28
C ASN A 66 2.48 16.40 -8.00
N PHE A 67 1.81 16.94 -6.98
CA PHE A 67 1.61 16.30 -5.67
C PHE A 67 0.19 15.77 -5.43
N ASP A 68 -0.66 15.75 -6.45
CA ASP A 68 -2.04 15.25 -6.36
C ASP A 68 -2.12 13.79 -5.88
N GLY A 69 -1.06 13.00 -6.10
CA GLY A 69 -0.95 11.63 -5.62
C GLY A 69 -1.05 11.46 -4.10
N PHE A 70 -1.01 12.53 -3.31
CA PHE A 70 -1.28 12.48 -1.87
C PHE A 70 -2.70 12.91 -1.47
N SER A 71 -3.47 13.51 -2.37
CA SER A 71 -4.72 14.20 -2.06
C SER A 71 -5.94 13.70 -2.82
N LYS A 72 -5.76 12.90 -3.88
CA LYS A 72 -6.83 12.47 -4.81
C LYS A 72 -7.19 10.97 -4.67
N PRO A 73 -8.25 10.60 -3.92
CA PRO A 73 -8.70 9.21 -3.76
C PRO A 73 -9.01 8.48 -5.07
N ASP A 74 -9.51 9.19 -6.08
CA ASP A 74 -9.79 8.64 -7.40
C ASP A 74 -8.54 8.06 -8.07
N LEU A 75 -7.38 8.70 -7.92
CA LEU A 75 -6.10 8.18 -8.41
C LEU A 75 -5.72 6.87 -7.70
N GLY A 76 -5.82 6.83 -6.37
CA GLY A 76 -5.51 5.63 -5.58
C GLY A 76 -6.45 4.47 -5.89
N LYS A 77 -7.74 4.77 -6.09
CA LYS A 77 -8.76 3.80 -6.49
C LYS A 77 -8.45 3.18 -7.85
N ALA A 78 -8.14 4.01 -8.85
CA ALA A 78 -7.82 3.54 -10.19
C ALA A 78 -6.53 2.68 -10.22
N ALA A 79 -5.49 3.09 -9.50
CA ALA A 79 -4.25 2.32 -9.39
C ALA A 79 -4.47 0.96 -8.72
N ALA A 80 -5.23 0.93 -7.61
CA ALA A 80 -5.56 -0.32 -6.93
C ALA A 80 -6.36 -1.26 -7.84
N GLN A 81 -7.36 -0.76 -8.57
CA GLN A 81 -8.10 -1.55 -9.56
C GLN A 81 -7.17 -2.17 -10.60
N GLY A 82 -6.24 -1.40 -11.16
CA GLY A 82 -5.25 -1.93 -12.11
C GLY A 82 -4.34 -3.01 -11.53
N GLN A 83 -3.95 -2.90 -10.25
CA GLN A 83 -3.16 -3.95 -9.59
C GLN A 83 -4.00 -5.20 -9.29
N LEU A 84 -5.26 -5.04 -8.87
CA LEU A 84 -6.20 -6.13 -8.65
C LEU A 84 -6.47 -6.92 -9.94
N ASP A 85 -6.61 -6.22 -11.08
CA ASP A 85 -6.75 -6.84 -12.41
C ASP A 85 -5.50 -7.67 -12.78
N LYS A 86 -4.32 -7.21 -12.37
CA LYS A 86 -3.04 -7.93 -12.44
C LYS A 86 -2.85 -8.99 -11.34
N LYS A 87 -3.92 -9.38 -10.65
CA LYS A 87 -3.97 -10.44 -9.62
C LYS A 87 -3.32 -10.08 -8.28
N ALA A 88 -3.04 -8.81 -8.00
CA ALA A 88 -2.67 -8.43 -6.64
C ALA A 88 -3.79 -8.79 -5.66
N ASP A 89 -3.46 -9.38 -4.52
CA ASP A 89 -4.44 -9.70 -3.47
C ASP A 89 -4.10 -9.10 -2.09
N VAL A 90 -2.94 -8.44 -2.00
CA VAL A 90 -2.55 -7.54 -0.92
C VAL A 90 -2.02 -6.26 -1.55
N ILE A 91 -2.53 -5.08 -1.17
CA ILE A 91 -2.09 -3.78 -1.70
C ILE A 91 -1.69 -2.85 -0.55
N TYR A 92 -0.44 -2.43 -0.55
CA TYR A 92 0.08 -1.43 0.38
C TYR A 92 0.09 -0.04 -0.25
N SER A 93 -0.56 0.95 0.37
CA SER A 93 -0.62 2.33 -0.16
C SER A 93 0.07 3.34 0.76
N ALA A 94 1.22 3.86 0.34
CA ALA A 94 1.93 4.99 0.94
C ALA A 94 1.58 6.31 0.21
N ALA A 95 0.30 6.71 0.26
CA ALA A 95 -0.26 7.73 -0.62
C ALA A 95 -1.20 8.75 0.07
N GLY A 96 -1.07 8.97 1.39
CA GLY A 96 -1.89 9.95 2.12
C GLY A 96 -3.40 9.73 1.91
N LEU A 97 -4.15 10.80 1.62
CA LEU A 97 -5.59 10.71 1.37
C LEU A 97 -5.92 9.88 0.14
N ALA A 98 -5.06 9.87 -0.88
CA ALA A 98 -5.27 9.02 -2.06
C ALA A 98 -5.31 7.53 -1.71
N GLY A 99 -4.60 7.11 -0.66
CA GLY A 99 -4.61 5.75 -0.13
C GLY A 99 -6.00 5.27 0.32
N SER A 100 -6.89 6.17 0.73
CA SER A 100 -8.27 5.80 1.10
C SER A 100 -9.06 5.21 -0.07
N GLY A 101 -8.83 5.69 -1.30
CA GLY A 101 -9.44 5.13 -2.50
C GLY A 101 -8.86 3.77 -2.88
N ALA A 102 -7.57 3.54 -2.59
CA ALA A 102 -6.95 2.23 -2.76
C ALA A 102 -7.56 1.20 -1.78
N ILE A 103 -7.72 1.58 -0.51
CA ILE A 103 -8.38 0.75 0.51
C ILE A 103 -9.81 0.41 0.07
N GLU A 104 -10.58 1.40 -0.40
CA GLU A 104 -11.93 1.19 -0.92
C GLU A 104 -11.96 0.14 -2.05
N ALA A 105 -11.11 0.30 -3.08
CA ALA A 105 -11.08 -0.61 -4.23
C ALA A 105 -10.70 -2.04 -3.82
N THR A 106 -9.68 -2.17 -2.98
CA THR A 106 -9.17 -3.45 -2.49
C THR A 106 -10.21 -4.16 -1.64
N ALA A 107 -10.85 -3.45 -0.71
CA ALA A 107 -11.93 -3.98 0.12
C ALA A 107 -13.15 -4.41 -0.70
N ALA A 108 -13.52 -3.65 -1.73
CA ALA A 108 -14.63 -4.01 -2.63
C ALA A 108 -14.40 -5.33 -3.40
N LYS A 109 -13.16 -5.82 -3.48
CA LYS A 109 -12.80 -7.13 -4.05
C LYS A 109 -12.54 -8.20 -2.99
N GLY A 110 -12.77 -7.91 -1.71
CA GLY A 110 -12.49 -8.80 -0.59
C GLY A 110 -11.00 -9.16 -0.47
N LYS A 111 -10.13 -8.21 -0.83
CA LYS A 111 -8.66 -8.35 -0.78
C LYS A 111 -8.09 -7.52 0.37
N TRP A 112 -6.82 -7.74 0.69
CA TRP A 112 -6.18 -7.08 1.82
C TRP A 112 -5.55 -5.74 1.44
N ALA A 113 -5.87 -4.70 2.18
CA ALA A 113 -5.17 -3.42 2.13
C ALA A 113 -4.20 -3.31 3.31
N ILE A 114 -3.05 -2.67 3.08
CA ILE A 114 -2.14 -2.23 4.14
C ILE A 114 -2.14 -0.70 4.16
N GLY A 115 -2.42 -0.14 5.33
CA GLY A 115 -2.46 1.29 5.56
C GLY A 115 -1.11 1.91 5.93
N VAL A 116 -1.10 3.23 6.11
CA VAL A 116 0.09 3.99 6.51
C VAL A 116 -0.27 5.16 7.43
N ASP A 117 0.72 5.71 8.11
CA ASP A 117 0.71 6.91 8.95
C ASP A 117 0.00 6.70 10.31
N SER A 118 -1.21 6.16 10.29
CA SER A 118 -2.02 5.91 11.48
C SER A 118 -2.64 4.53 11.44
N ASP A 119 -3.22 4.08 12.55
CA ASP A 119 -4.00 2.85 12.56
C ASP A 119 -5.32 3.05 11.80
N GLN A 120 -5.29 2.72 10.51
CA GLN A 120 -6.42 2.92 9.60
C GLN A 120 -7.55 1.93 9.84
N TYR A 121 -7.33 0.85 10.61
CA TYR A 121 -8.41 -0.04 11.07
C TYR A 121 -9.38 0.70 11.98
N ASN A 122 -8.86 1.58 12.84
CA ASN A 122 -9.62 2.36 13.81
C ASN A 122 -10.06 3.76 13.31
N GLN A 123 -9.77 4.09 12.05
CA GLN A 123 -10.13 5.39 11.49
C GLN A 123 -11.61 5.44 11.08
N ALA A 124 -12.37 6.38 11.64
CA ALA A 124 -13.82 6.50 11.41
C ALA A 124 -14.20 6.58 9.91
N GLY A 125 -13.44 7.30 9.10
CA GLY A 125 -13.67 7.42 7.65
C GLY A 125 -13.46 6.11 6.86
N LEU A 126 -12.79 5.12 7.45
CA LEU A 126 -12.49 3.82 6.85
C LEU A 126 -13.22 2.67 7.56
N ALA A 127 -14.09 2.94 8.53
CA ALA A 127 -14.77 1.93 9.33
C ALA A 127 -15.54 0.89 8.47
N LYS A 128 -16.08 1.31 7.31
CA LYS A 128 -16.74 0.41 6.33
C LYS A 128 -15.80 -0.62 5.69
N TYR A 129 -14.49 -0.43 5.78
CA TYR A 129 -13.46 -1.26 5.15
C TYR A 129 -12.56 -1.98 6.16
N LYS A 130 -12.79 -1.80 7.47
CA LYS A 130 -11.89 -2.28 8.54
C LYS A 130 -11.54 -3.77 8.41
N ASP A 131 -12.50 -4.60 8.00
CA ASP A 131 -12.31 -6.06 7.88
C ASP A 131 -11.44 -6.46 6.66
N SER A 132 -11.09 -5.50 5.81
CA SER A 132 -10.15 -5.65 4.70
C SER A 132 -8.82 -4.91 4.92
N ILE A 133 -8.63 -4.25 6.06
CA ILE A 133 -7.36 -3.62 6.44
C ILE A 133 -6.55 -4.64 7.25
N LEU A 134 -5.52 -5.20 6.63
CA LEU A 134 -4.67 -6.24 7.24
C LEU A 134 -3.85 -5.69 8.41
N THR A 135 -3.23 -4.53 8.19
CA THR A 135 -2.40 -3.80 9.16
C THR A 135 -2.14 -2.39 8.64
N SER A 136 -1.44 -1.55 9.42
CA SER A 136 -0.97 -0.23 8.99
C SER A 136 0.49 -0.01 9.42
N VAL A 137 1.29 0.61 8.55
CA VAL A 137 2.62 1.09 8.89
C VAL A 137 2.49 2.46 9.57
N THR A 138 2.46 2.46 10.89
CA THR A 138 2.26 3.68 11.70
C THR A 138 3.57 4.46 11.91
N LYS A 139 3.45 5.76 12.17
CA LYS A 139 4.57 6.66 12.53
C LYS A 139 4.13 7.74 13.51
#